data_AF-H5X0B8-F1
#
_entry.id   AF-H5X0B8-F1
#
_cell.length_a   1.000
_cell.length_b   1.000
_cell.length_c   1.000
_cell.angle_alpha   90.00
_cell.angle_beta   90.00
_cell.angle_gamma   90.00
#
_symmetry.space_group_name_H-M   'P 1'
#
loop_
_entity.id
_entity.type
_entity.pdbx_description
1 polymer ?
#
loop_
_entity_poly.entity_id
_entity_poly.type
_entity_poly.pdbx_seq_one_letter_code
_entity_poly.pdbx_strand_id
1 'polypeptide(L)'
;MARLGVQTTPDSPGSPEKTRIAFIDIGRSIAALLVFYTHIPGPWVRANGEHAPVIDFIETFTSEPMHMAKQGIGQLSVPFFFLVSGFVVTPIALRQGHRRFAINRFVRVYLPLGFVLLLTSLALWAQLEPQSTGQSQELTPWTMFTNWMLVNYLLYPQVVLMPVAWTMIIEVLFYALLFVLLPVLRRSVWLTIAIELTFVFVVLMSRSALNESYSLFAVNVSYLPIMVIGQTIWAVTTKRIPLWVGSVFGALAWMLYVLADIIDVGRIDNSYNLALAFAVACFLLGMFAEPKLKQRRIWTELSERSYSLYLLHALVLFVVLGVLRPAVPFAVALPIAIVCTFAVVEVSYRFVERPSHSLARKLSRIGARSKSHSAQEQDAKPPSETVDVGSAQALANEITLELPRIEPAPRRPPRQQGRQQGRQPGQRPRRPVRRQPGQQQGDPQREQRRPPAPPPRSLPKAQPPSAQPGQQASAQPAARRPAQPPPRSGTAAPRRVAREGEMGRVGESPPPPRRR
;
A
#
# COMPACT_ATOMS: atom_id res chain seq x y z
N MET A 1 27.54 -49.65 -43.79
CA MET A 1 27.72 -49.16 -42.40
C MET A 1 27.42 -47.67 -42.38
N ALA A 2 26.16 -47.23 -42.37
CA ALA A 2 25.27 -47.10 -41.20
C ALA A 2 25.84 -46.18 -40.10
N ARG A 3 25.43 -44.90 -40.10
CA ARG A 3 25.18 -44.14 -38.86
C ARG A 3 23.89 -43.35 -39.02
N LEU A 4 22.98 -43.65 -38.11
CA LEU A 4 21.59 -43.23 -38.03
C LEU A 4 21.47 -41.74 -37.73
N GLY A 5 20.51 -41.09 -38.37
CA GLY A 5 20.02 -39.78 -37.97
C GLY A 5 19.27 -39.89 -36.64
N VAL A 6 19.71 -39.12 -35.66
CA VAL A 6 18.93 -38.88 -34.45
C VAL A 6 17.87 -37.84 -34.80
N GLN A 7 16.64 -38.31 -35.00
CA GLN A 7 15.45 -37.47 -34.95
C GLN A 7 15.35 -36.89 -33.54
N THR A 8 15.58 -35.59 -33.39
CA THR A 8 15.16 -34.87 -32.19
C THR A 8 13.64 -34.78 -32.23
N THR A 9 12.99 -35.53 -31.35
CA THR A 9 11.56 -35.40 -31.04
C THR A 9 11.24 -33.94 -30.71
N PRO A 10 10.09 -33.40 -31.16
CA PRO A 10 9.69 -32.06 -30.77
C PRO A 10 9.47 -32.02 -29.27
N ASP A 11 10.20 -31.13 -28.60
CA ASP A 11 10.05 -30.84 -27.18
C ASP A 11 8.57 -30.64 -26.84
N SER A 12 8.11 -31.40 -25.84
CA SER A 12 6.86 -31.18 -25.12
C SER A 12 6.64 -29.68 -24.87
N PRO A 13 5.40 -29.15 -24.95
CA PRO A 13 5.13 -27.74 -24.77
C PRO A 13 5.71 -27.29 -23.43
N GLY A 14 6.81 -26.53 -23.50
CA GLY A 14 7.55 -26.07 -22.34
C GLY A 14 6.59 -25.39 -21.38
N SER A 15 6.64 -25.83 -20.12
CA SER A 15 5.98 -25.12 -19.02
C SER A 15 6.28 -23.62 -19.15
N PRO A 16 5.26 -22.74 -19.16
CA PRO A 16 5.47 -21.33 -19.43
C PRO A 16 6.55 -20.76 -18.51
N GLU A 17 7.57 -20.15 -19.11
CA GLU A 17 8.70 -19.57 -18.39
C GLU A 17 8.20 -18.49 -17.43
N LYS A 18 8.34 -18.76 -16.12
CA LYS A 18 7.73 -17.97 -15.04
C LYS A 18 8.36 -16.58 -14.98
N THR A 19 7.64 -15.54 -15.39
CA THR A 19 8.17 -14.17 -15.47
C THR A 19 7.74 -13.34 -14.26
N ARG A 20 8.71 -12.93 -13.41
CA ARG A 20 8.49 -11.93 -12.35
C ARG A 20 8.17 -10.56 -12.96
N ILE A 21 7.40 -9.74 -12.23
CA ILE A 21 7.12 -8.35 -12.61
C ILE A 21 8.25 -7.45 -12.06
N ALA A 22 9.07 -6.90 -12.96
CA ALA A 22 10.30 -6.20 -12.60
C ALA A 22 10.01 -4.88 -11.86
N PHE A 23 9.03 -4.09 -12.31
CA PHE A 23 8.72 -2.80 -11.69
C PHE A 23 8.25 -2.96 -10.24
N ILE A 24 7.57 -4.06 -9.92
CA ILE A 24 7.11 -4.33 -8.55
C ILE A 24 8.30 -4.69 -7.66
N ASP A 25 9.23 -5.52 -8.14
CA ASP A 25 10.44 -5.84 -7.37
C ASP A 25 11.30 -4.59 -7.12
N ILE A 26 11.50 -3.76 -8.15
CA ILE A 26 12.21 -2.48 -8.04
C ILE A 26 11.49 -1.56 -7.05
N GLY A 27 10.18 -1.37 -7.24
CA GLY A 27 9.39 -0.46 -6.42
C GLY A 27 9.33 -0.90 -4.96
N ARG A 28 9.13 -2.20 -4.68
CA ARG A 28 9.16 -2.74 -3.30
C ARG A 28 10.51 -2.54 -2.64
N SER A 29 11.59 -2.71 -3.40
CA SER A 29 12.96 -2.52 -2.91
C SER A 29 13.20 -1.06 -2.50
N ILE A 30 12.87 -0.11 -3.39
CA ILE A 30 13.01 1.33 -3.12
C ILE A 30 12.11 1.73 -1.95
N ALA A 31 10.85 1.31 -1.97
CA ALA A 31 9.88 1.61 -0.91
C ALA A 31 10.35 1.11 0.46
N ALA A 32 10.90 -0.10 0.56
CA ALA A 32 11.41 -0.63 1.83
C ALA A 32 12.60 0.18 2.37
N LEU A 33 13.50 0.63 1.49
CA LEU A 33 14.62 1.50 1.87
C LEU A 33 14.15 2.89 2.32
N LEU A 34 13.15 3.46 1.64
CA LEU A 34 12.58 4.75 2.03
C LEU A 34 11.86 4.68 3.38
N VAL A 35 11.13 3.60 3.67
CA VAL A 35 10.53 3.36 5.01
C VAL A 35 11.63 3.26 6.07
N PHE A 36 12.67 2.47 5.80
CA PHE A 36 13.81 2.34 6.71
C PHE A 36 14.45 3.70 7.01
N TYR A 37 14.72 4.48 5.97
CA TYR A 37 15.27 5.82 6.09
C TYR A 37 14.39 6.71 6.96
N THR A 38 13.07 6.79 6.69
CA THR A 38 12.13 7.65 7.42
C THR A 38 12.14 7.45 8.94
N HIS A 39 12.47 6.26 9.43
CA HIS A 39 12.53 5.98 10.86
C HIS A 39 13.79 6.51 11.55
N ILE A 40 14.75 7.08 10.80
CA ILE A 40 15.95 7.73 11.34
C ILE A 40 15.71 9.23 11.61
N PRO A 41 15.33 10.09 10.64
CA PRO A 41 15.27 11.55 10.87
C PRO A 41 14.20 11.97 11.89
N GLY A 42 12.95 11.56 11.69
CA GLY A 42 11.86 11.99 12.56
C GLY A 42 11.88 11.25 13.90
N PRO A 43 11.70 9.92 13.88
CA PRO A 43 11.55 9.14 15.12
C PRO A 43 12.80 9.04 16.00
N TRP A 44 14.01 9.15 15.44
CA TRP A 44 15.24 9.12 16.24
C TRP A 44 15.88 10.51 16.38
N VAL A 45 16.34 11.10 15.26
CA VAL A 45 17.18 12.31 15.28
C VAL A 45 16.43 13.48 15.92
N ARG A 46 15.23 13.82 15.44
CA ARG A 46 14.45 14.93 16.00
C ARG A 46 13.95 14.64 17.41
N ALA A 47 13.52 13.41 17.69
CA ALA A 47 13.01 13.03 19.02
C ALA A 47 14.08 13.11 20.12
N ASN A 48 15.34 12.81 19.78
CA ASN A 48 16.47 12.84 20.72
C ASN A 48 17.32 14.13 20.62
N GLY A 49 16.91 15.11 19.81
CA GLY A 49 17.66 16.35 19.62
C GLY A 49 19.07 16.15 19.02
N GLU A 50 19.25 15.11 18.21
CA GLU A 50 20.53 14.82 17.55
C GLU A 50 20.81 15.81 16.43
N HIS A 51 22.09 16.15 16.23
CA HIS A 51 22.53 16.95 15.09
C HIS A 51 23.10 16.05 14.00
N ALA A 52 22.49 16.07 12.81
CA ALA A 52 22.88 15.19 11.71
C ALA A 52 22.85 15.94 10.36
N PRO A 53 23.91 16.69 10.01
CA PRO A 53 23.92 17.58 8.84
C PRO A 53 23.57 16.91 7.51
N VAL A 54 23.98 15.65 7.33
CA VAL A 54 23.68 14.87 6.11
C VAL A 54 22.19 14.53 6.04
N ILE A 55 21.57 14.19 7.17
CA ILE A 55 20.14 13.89 7.25
C ILE A 55 19.33 15.16 7.03
N ASP A 56 19.73 16.26 7.68
CA ASP A 56 19.08 17.56 7.52
C ASP A 56 19.12 18.01 6.05
N PHE A 57 20.29 17.88 5.40
CA PHE A 57 20.43 18.14 3.97
C PHE A 57 19.44 17.30 3.14
N ILE A 58 19.37 15.98 3.34
CA ILE A 58 18.44 15.13 2.59
C ILE A 58 16.99 15.58 2.83
N GLU A 59 16.60 15.79 4.09
CA GLU A 59 15.24 16.20 4.47
C GLU A 59 14.83 17.54 3.84
N THR A 60 15.73 18.52 3.77
CA THR A 60 15.47 19.82 3.13
C THR A 60 15.22 19.71 1.62
N PHE A 61 15.83 18.74 0.94
CA PHE A 61 15.58 18.51 -0.50
C PHE A 61 14.42 17.56 -0.77
N THR A 62 14.06 16.69 0.17
CA THR A 62 13.05 15.65 -0.04
C THR A 62 11.75 15.93 0.72
N SER A 63 11.81 15.99 2.04
CA SER A 63 10.64 15.87 2.91
C SER A 63 10.01 17.24 3.18
N GLU A 64 10.81 18.29 3.35
CA GLU A 64 10.33 19.64 3.62
C GLU A 64 9.53 20.25 2.44
N PRO A 65 10.01 20.22 1.18
CA PRO A 65 9.30 20.85 0.06
C PRO A 65 7.95 20.16 -0.23
N MET A 66 7.83 18.89 0.15
CA MET A 66 6.64 18.08 -0.04
C MET A 66 5.68 18.15 1.16
N HIS A 67 5.96 18.98 2.17
CA HIS A 67 5.24 19.02 3.45
C HIS A 67 5.17 17.65 4.17
N MET A 68 6.08 16.74 3.87
CA MET A 68 6.19 15.41 4.46
C MET A 68 7.13 15.40 5.67
N ALA A 69 7.58 16.55 6.17
CA ALA A 69 8.56 16.63 7.25
C ALA A 69 8.17 15.82 8.50
N LYS A 70 6.87 15.71 8.84
CA LYS A 70 6.44 14.93 10.02
C LYS A 70 6.67 13.42 9.87
N GLN A 71 6.50 12.85 8.68
CA GLN A 71 6.63 11.41 8.42
C GLN A 71 7.85 11.03 7.57
N GLY A 72 8.54 12.00 6.99
CA GLY A 72 9.60 11.81 6.02
C GLY A 72 9.14 11.25 4.67
N ILE A 73 10.06 11.25 3.70
CA ILE A 73 9.84 10.74 2.33
C ILE A 73 9.37 9.28 2.26
N GLY A 74 9.62 8.48 3.29
CA GLY A 74 9.15 7.11 3.42
C GLY A 74 7.62 6.95 3.41
N GLN A 75 6.88 8.02 3.71
CA GLN A 75 5.41 8.03 3.64
C GLN A 75 4.87 7.67 2.25
N LEU A 76 5.61 7.95 1.17
CA LEU A 76 5.28 7.53 -0.21
C LEU A 76 5.20 6.00 -0.38
N SER A 77 5.94 5.28 0.45
CA SER A 77 6.11 3.83 0.34
C SER A 77 4.90 3.05 0.82
N VAL A 78 4.18 3.58 1.82
CA VAL A 78 2.99 2.93 2.38
C VAL A 78 1.88 2.78 1.32
N PRO A 79 1.41 3.85 0.66
CA PRO A 79 0.44 3.71 -0.42
C PRO A 79 0.99 2.89 -1.59
N PHE A 80 2.30 2.93 -1.88
CA PHE A 80 2.90 2.07 -2.90
C PHE A 80 2.76 0.58 -2.56
N PHE A 81 3.05 0.16 -1.33
CA PHE A 81 2.87 -1.23 -0.89
C PHE A 81 1.39 -1.64 -0.95
N PHE A 82 0.47 -0.76 -0.55
CA PHE A 82 -0.97 -1.04 -0.63
C PHE A 82 -1.47 -1.18 -2.08
N LEU A 83 -0.98 -0.35 -3.00
CA LEU A 83 -1.26 -0.50 -4.44
C LEU A 83 -0.76 -1.85 -4.96
N VAL A 84 0.47 -2.24 -4.59
CA VAL A 84 1.03 -3.56 -4.93
C VAL A 84 0.16 -4.67 -4.35
N SER A 85 -0.27 -4.57 -3.09
CA SER A 85 -1.12 -5.57 -2.45
C SER A 85 -2.45 -5.72 -3.18
N GLY A 86 -3.15 -4.64 -3.51
CA GLY A 86 -4.37 -4.68 -4.32
C GLY A 86 -4.17 -5.30 -5.71
N PHE A 87 -3.10 -4.91 -6.40
CA PHE A 87 -2.79 -5.36 -7.77
C PHE A 87 -2.38 -6.85 -7.84
N VAL A 88 -1.61 -7.32 -6.85
CA VAL A 88 -1.02 -8.66 -6.86
C VAL A 88 -1.85 -9.68 -6.09
N VAL A 89 -2.46 -9.30 -4.96
CA VAL A 89 -3.14 -10.26 -4.08
C VAL A 89 -4.50 -10.67 -4.64
N THR A 90 -5.22 -9.76 -5.29
CA THR A 90 -6.53 -10.04 -5.92
C THR A 90 -6.48 -11.22 -6.90
N PRO A 91 -5.60 -11.24 -7.94
CA PRO A 91 -5.50 -12.40 -8.82
C PRO A 91 -5.03 -13.67 -8.11
N ILE A 92 -4.22 -13.55 -7.06
CA ILE A 92 -3.78 -14.70 -6.26
C ILE A 92 -4.97 -15.31 -5.50
N ALA A 93 -5.84 -14.49 -4.90
CA ALA A 93 -7.04 -14.94 -4.20
C ALA A 93 -7.96 -15.73 -5.14
N LEU A 94 -8.18 -15.20 -6.36
CA LEU A 94 -8.96 -15.86 -7.40
C LEU A 94 -8.40 -17.24 -7.78
N ARG A 95 -7.09 -17.35 -7.97
CA ARG A 95 -6.42 -18.60 -8.37
C ARG A 95 -6.37 -19.64 -7.25
N GLN A 96 -6.14 -19.22 -6.01
CA GLN A 96 -5.92 -20.14 -4.90
C GLN A 96 -7.24 -20.65 -4.30
N GLY A 97 -8.31 -19.87 -4.37
CA GLY A 97 -9.56 -20.18 -3.68
C GLY A 97 -9.47 -20.02 -2.15
N HIS A 98 -10.61 -20.10 -1.45
CA HIS A 98 -10.74 -19.66 -0.05
C HIS A 98 -9.69 -20.25 0.88
N ARG A 99 -9.62 -21.58 0.96
CA ARG A 99 -8.77 -22.27 1.93
C ARG A 99 -7.28 -22.06 1.67
N ARG A 100 -6.82 -22.29 0.44
CA ARG A 100 -5.40 -22.13 0.09
C ARG A 100 -4.97 -20.68 0.23
N PHE A 101 -5.82 -19.73 -0.14
CA PHE A 101 -5.59 -18.31 0.08
C PHE A 101 -5.43 -17.98 1.57
N ALA A 102 -6.40 -18.37 2.41
CA ALA A 102 -6.38 -18.07 3.84
C ALA A 102 -5.16 -18.65 4.55
N ILE A 103 -4.84 -19.94 4.33
CA ILE A 103 -3.67 -20.59 4.95
C ILE A 103 -2.37 -19.90 4.51
N ASN A 104 -2.23 -19.62 3.20
CA ASN A 104 -1.02 -19.00 2.70
C ASN A 104 -0.80 -17.60 3.25
N ARG A 105 -1.86 -16.80 3.39
CA ARG A 105 -1.78 -15.45 3.95
C ARG A 105 -1.56 -15.48 5.45
N PHE A 106 -2.26 -16.35 6.17
CA PHE A 106 -2.14 -16.47 7.62
C PHE A 106 -0.69 -16.82 8.01
N VAL A 107 -0.14 -17.90 7.45
CA VAL A 107 1.24 -18.33 7.78
C VAL A 107 2.28 -17.28 7.37
N ARG A 108 2.09 -16.64 6.21
CA ARG A 108 3.01 -15.60 5.70
C ARG A 108 3.07 -14.36 6.59
N VAL A 109 1.94 -13.96 7.17
CA VAL A 109 1.83 -12.73 7.96
C VAL A 109 2.15 -13.01 9.43
N TYR A 110 1.48 -13.99 10.04
CA TYR A 110 1.51 -14.18 11.48
C TYR A 110 2.77 -14.89 12.00
N LEU A 111 3.44 -15.72 11.19
CA LEU A 111 4.63 -16.43 11.67
C LEU A 111 5.83 -15.48 11.81
N PRO A 112 6.19 -14.65 10.80
CA PRO A 112 7.25 -13.67 10.97
C PRO A 112 6.89 -12.58 11.98
N LEU A 113 5.62 -12.17 12.04
CA LEU A 113 5.11 -11.25 13.05
C LEU A 113 5.34 -11.79 14.47
N GLY A 114 5.01 -13.06 14.73
CA GLY A 114 5.20 -13.68 16.05
C GLY A 114 6.67 -13.73 16.47
N PHE A 115 7.59 -13.97 15.53
CA PHE A 115 9.02 -13.91 15.79
C PHE A 115 9.48 -12.50 16.21
N VAL A 116 9.07 -11.48 15.48
CA VAL A 116 9.47 -10.08 15.77
C VAL A 116 8.81 -9.59 17.05
N LEU A 117 7.59 -10.03 17.33
CA LEU A 117 6.92 -9.76 18.60
C LEU A 117 7.70 -10.36 19.77
N LEU A 118 8.17 -11.60 19.64
CA LEU A 118 9.00 -12.24 20.67
C LEU A 118 10.31 -11.47 20.90
N LEU A 119 10.98 -11.00 19.83
CA LEU A 119 12.17 -10.16 19.97
C LEU A 119 11.86 -8.83 20.65
N THR A 120 10.74 -8.20 20.29
CA THR A 120 10.27 -6.96 20.93
C THR A 120 10.02 -7.16 22.41
N SER A 121 9.34 -8.25 22.79
CA SER A 121 9.10 -8.60 24.19
C SER A 121 10.38 -8.86 24.96
N LEU A 122 11.36 -9.52 24.33
CA LEU A 122 12.66 -9.76 24.95
C LEU A 122 13.42 -8.44 25.17
N ALA A 123 13.37 -7.52 24.20
CA ALA A 123 13.97 -6.20 24.33
C ALA A 123 13.34 -5.40 25.49
N LEU A 124 12.00 -5.37 25.56
CA LEU A 124 11.27 -4.73 26.65
C LEU A 124 11.56 -5.37 28.01
N TRP A 125 11.63 -6.71 28.08
CA TRP A 125 11.99 -7.43 29.31
C TRP A 125 13.42 -7.12 29.77
N ALA A 126 14.35 -6.96 28.82
CA ALA A 126 15.73 -6.54 29.07
C ALA A 126 15.87 -5.02 29.36
N GLN A 127 14.75 -4.30 29.53
CA GLN A 127 14.70 -2.85 29.77
C GLN A 127 15.39 -2.03 28.67
N LEU A 128 15.41 -2.55 27.44
CA LEU A 128 15.80 -1.80 26.26
C LEU A 128 14.62 -0.96 25.79
N GLU A 129 14.90 0.14 25.10
CA GLU A 129 13.88 1.07 24.60
C GLU A 129 13.64 0.84 23.09
N PRO A 130 12.78 -0.12 22.69
CA PRO A 130 12.31 -0.19 21.31
C PRO A 130 11.45 1.04 20.98
N GLN A 131 11.21 1.28 19.69
CA GLN A 131 10.37 2.40 19.26
C GLN A 131 9.02 2.41 19.98
N SER A 132 8.66 3.57 20.55
CA SER A 132 7.34 3.85 21.12
C SER A 132 6.67 4.99 20.38
N THR A 133 5.35 4.90 20.21
CA THR A 133 4.49 5.96 19.66
C THR A 133 3.68 6.67 20.75
N GLY A 134 4.07 6.50 22.02
CA GLY A 134 3.42 7.12 23.18
C GLY A 134 2.25 6.32 23.77
N GLN A 135 1.85 5.20 23.15
CA GLN A 135 0.93 4.23 23.75
C GLN A 135 1.64 3.37 24.79
N SER A 136 0.85 2.72 25.65
CA SER A 136 1.36 1.73 26.60
C SER A 136 2.08 0.58 25.86
N GLN A 137 3.17 0.12 26.47
CA GLN A 137 3.95 -1.05 26.06
C GLN A 137 4.04 -2.08 27.19
N GLU A 138 3.00 -2.15 28.01
CA GLU A 138 2.91 -3.14 29.09
C GLU A 138 2.90 -4.57 28.54
N LEU A 139 3.76 -5.41 29.12
CA LEU A 139 3.88 -6.81 28.76
C LEU A 139 2.94 -7.67 29.62
N THR A 140 1.83 -8.11 29.01
CA THR A 140 0.92 -9.10 29.59
C THR A 140 0.59 -10.19 28.55
N PRO A 141 0.18 -11.40 28.96
CA PRO A 141 -0.28 -12.44 28.04
C PRO A 141 -1.39 -11.95 27.10
N TRP A 142 -2.28 -11.09 27.60
CA TRP A 142 -3.34 -10.47 26.80
C TRP A 142 -2.78 -9.54 25.72
N THR A 143 -1.85 -8.65 26.07
CA THR A 143 -1.22 -7.74 25.10
C THR A 143 -0.40 -8.48 24.05
N MET A 144 0.24 -9.61 24.43
CA MET A 144 0.92 -10.50 23.49
C MET A 144 -0.05 -11.09 22.48
N PHE A 145 -1.17 -11.62 22.96
CA PHE A 145 -2.20 -12.17 22.10
C PHE A 145 -2.79 -11.12 21.16
N THR A 146 -3.16 -9.95 21.66
CA THR A 146 -3.78 -8.90 20.84
C THR A 146 -2.82 -8.30 19.82
N ASN A 147 -1.53 -8.12 20.16
CA ASN A 147 -0.51 -7.66 19.21
C ASN A 147 -0.16 -8.73 18.17
N TRP A 148 -0.11 -10.02 18.56
CA TRP A 148 0.12 -11.10 17.60
C TRP A 148 -1.04 -11.23 16.62
N MET A 149 -2.28 -11.11 17.11
CA MET A 149 -3.49 -11.12 16.26
C MET A 149 -3.77 -9.78 15.56
N LEU A 150 -2.95 -8.75 15.79
CA LEU A 150 -3.12 -7.38 15.30
C LEU A 150 -4.45 -6.70 15.72
N VAL A 151 -5.22 -7.32 16.61
CA VAL A 151 -6.50 -6.80 17.13
C VAL A 151 -6.27 -5.62 18.07
N ASN A 152 -5.04 -5.44 18.58
CA ASN A 152 -4.66 -4.25 19.35
C ASN A 152 -4.91 -2.92 18.60
N TYR A 153 -4.88 -2.93 17.26
CA TYR A 153 -5.23 -1.76 16.44
C TYR A 153 -6.73 -1.50 16.30
N LEU A 154 -7.57 -2.40 16.82
CA LEU A 154 -9.03 -2.31 16.82
C LEU A 154 -9.61 -2.12 18.22
N LEU A 155 -8.78 -2.16 19.26
CA LEU A 155 -9.20 -2.06 20.67
C LEU A 155 -8.73 -0.76 21.29
N TYR A 156 -9.61 -0.15 22.10
CA TYR A 156 -9.30 0.99 22.94
C TYR A 156 -9.37 0.58 24.44
N PRO A 157 -8.39 0.96 25.28
CA PRO A 157 -7.15 1.67 24.95
C PRO A 157 -6.17 0.82 24.14
N GLN A 158 -5.39 1.47 23.26
CA GLN A 158 -4.39 0.78 22.44
C GLN A 158 -3.13 0.46 23.24
N VAL A 159 -2.67 -0.79 23.17
CA VAL A 159 -1.35 -1.23 23.63
C VAL A 159 -0.56 -1.68 22.39
N VAL A 160 0.50 -0.96 22.05
CA VAL A 160 1.21 -1.12 20.77
C VAL A 160 2.67 -1.46 21.02
N LEU A 161 2.99 -2.73 20.87
CA LEU A 161 4.36 -3.22 21.07
C LEU A 161 5.22 -3.00 19.83
N MET A 162 4.62 -3.08 18.64
CA MET A 162 5.32 -2.86 17.37
C MET A 162 4.61 -1.78 16.58
N PRO A 163 5.01 -0.50 16.68
CA PRO A 163 4.32 0.61 16.00
C PRO A 163 4.12 0.37 14.51
N VAL A 164 5.12 -0.18 13.82
CA VAL A 164 5.08 -0.50 12.38
C VAL A 164 3.97 -1.49 12.00
N ALA A 165 3.43 -2.30 12.92
CA ALA A 165 2.42 -3.30 12.59
C ALA A 165 1.06 -2.71 12.13
N TRP A 166 0.87 -1.39 12.22
CA TRP A 166 -0.35 -0.70 11.80
C TRP A 166 -0.69 -0.88 10.31
N THR A 167 0.31 -1.03 9.43
CA THR A 167 0.01 -1.28 8.01
C THR A 167 -0.42 -2.73 7.77
N MET A 168 0.02 -3.65 8.63
CA MET A 168 -0.28 -5.07 8.48
C MET A 168 -1.72 -5.39 8.82
N ILE A 169 -2.30 -4.75 9.84
CA ILE A 169 -3.74 -4.92 10.13
C ILE A 169 -4.59 -4.49 8.93
N ILE A 170 -4.20 -3.43 8.23
CA ILE A 170 -4.90 -2.97 7.02
C ILE A 170 -4.80 -4.03 5.91
N GLU A 171 -3.64 -4.67 5.71
CA GLU A 171 -3.51 -5.79 4.79
C GLU A 171 -4.37 -7.00 5.19
N VAL A 172 -4.42 -7.34 6.47
CA VAL A 172 -5.24 -8.44 6.99
C VAL A 172 -6.73 -8.14 6.78
N LEU A 173 -7.19 -6.90 7.01
CA LEU A 173 -8.57 -6.48 6.72
C LEU A 173 -8.89 -6.62 5.23
N PHE A 174 -7.96 -6.24 4.34
CA PHE A 174 -8.13 -6.44 2.90
C PHE A 174 -8.18 -7.92 2.52
N TYR A 175 -7.32 -8.77 3.13
CA TYR A 175 -7.37 -10.22 2.91
C TYR A 175 -8.67 -10.83 3.40
N ALA A 176 -9.19 -10.38 4.55
CA ALA A 176 -10.48 -10.81 5.07
C ALA A 176 -11.63 -10.37 4.12
N LEU A 177 -11.59 -9.14 3.63
CA LEU A 177 -12.57 -8.62 2.68
C LEU A 177 -12.55 -9.42 1.37
N LEU A 178 -11.37 -9.66 0.80
CA LEU A 178 -11.21 -10.53 -0.38
C LEU A 178 -11.67 -11.96 -0.12
N PHE A 179 -11.44 -12.50 1.08
CA PHE A 179 -11.88 -13.86 1.44
C PHE A 179 -13.41 -13.95 1.46
N VAL A 180 -14.07 -12.98 2.10
CA VAL A 180 -15.55 -12.91 2.20
C VAL A 180 -16.17 -12.67 0.82
N LEU A 181 -15.60 -11.76 0.03
CA LEU A 181 -16.12 -11.39 -1.28
C LEU A 181 -15.64 -12.31 -2.41
N LEU A 182 -14.82 -13.33 -2.13
CA LEU A 182 -14.27 -14.22 -3.14
C LEU A 182 -15.34 -14.90 -4.03
N PRO A 183 -16.53 -15.31 -3.53
CA PRO A 183 -17.61 -15.82 -4.39
C PRO A 183 -18.12 -14.77 -5.38
N VAL A 184 -18.23 -13.52 -4.95
CA VAL A 184 -18.64 -12.39 -5.80
C VAL A 184 -17.54 -12.06 -6.80
N LEU A 185 -16.29 -12.02 -6.35
CA LEU A 185 -15.11 -11.71 -7.18
C LEU A 185 -14.94 -12.67 -8.35
N ARG A 186 -15.32 -13.94 -8.17
CA ARG A 186 -15.32 -14.94 -9.26
C ARG A 186 -16.39 -14.68 -10.33
N ARG A 187 -17.53 -14.12 -9.93
CA ARG A 187 -18.67 -13.87 -10.83
C ARG A 187 -18.59 -12.49 -11.48
N SER A 188 -18.24 -11.48 -10.69
CA SER A 188 -18.26 -10.08 -11.09
C SER A 188 -17.22 -9.27 -10.31
N VAL A 189 -16.15 -8.89 -11.02
CA VAL A 189 -15.08 -8.05 -10.46
C VAL A 189 -15.60 -6.64 -10.16
N TRP A 190 -16.42 -6.07 -11.04
CA TRP A 190 -16.98 -4.73 -10.86
C TRP A 190 -17.91 -4.64 -9.64
N LEU A 191 -18.74 -5.67 -9.41
CA LEU A 191 -19.63 -5.72 -8.26
C LEU A 191 -18.83 -5.85 -6.95
N THR A 192 -17.73 -6.61 -6.98
CA THR A 192 -16.85 -6.73 -5.81
C THR A 192 -16.25 -5.39 -5.43
N ILE A 193 -15.68 -4.66 -6.40
CA ILE A 193 -15.12 -3.32 -6.18
C ILE A 193 -16.22 -2.36 -5.68
N ALA A 194 -17.42 -2.42 -6.26
CA ALA A 194 -18.54 -1.59 -5.79
C ALA A 194 -18.89 -1.88 -4.32
N ILE A 195 -18.98 -3.15 -3.93
CA ILE A 195 -19.26 -3.54 -2.54
C ILE A 195 -18.13 -3.07 -1.59
N GLU A 196 -16.86 -3.23 -1.98
CA GLU A 196 -15.71 -2.76 -1.20
C GLU A 196 -15.77 -1.25 -0.95
N LEU A 197 -16.08 -0.46 -2.00
CA LEU A 197 -16.18 1.00 -1.89
C LEU A 197 -17.41 1.44 -1.09
N THR A 198 -18.55 0.75 -1.25
CA THR A 198 -19.73 1.00 -0.41
C THR A 198 -19.45 0.67 1.05
N PHE A 199 -18.77 -0.44 1.32
CA PHE A 199 -18.36 -0.82 2.68
C PHE A 199 -17.47 0.26 3.31
N VAL A 200 -16.45 0.73 2.60
CA VAL A 200 -15.59 1.83 3.09
C VAL A 200 -16.42 3.08 3.34
N PHE A 201 -17.27 3.49 2.40
CA PHE A 201 -18.13 4.66 2.56
C PHE A 201 -19.00 4.57 3.82
N VAL A 202 -19.69 3.44 4.03
CA VAL A 202 -20.55 3.22 5.19
C VAL A 202 -19.76 3.34 6.49
N VAL A 203 -18.57 2.70 6.57
CA VAL A 203 -17.72 2.76 7.77
C VAL A 203 -17.23 4.17 8.04
N LEU A 204 -16.82 4.93 7.01
CA LEU A 204 -16.39 6.32 7.17
C LEU A 204 -17.53 7.21 7.68
N MET A 205 -18.73 7.07 7.14
CA MET A 205 -19.89 7.88 7.55
C MET A 205 -20.43 7.50 8.93
N SER A 206 -20.17 6.28 9.39
CA SER A 206 -20.60 5.80 10.72
C SER A 206 -19.49 5.84 11.76
N ARG A 207 -18.31 6.42 11.47
CA ARG A 207 -17.11 6.37 12.35
C ARG A 207 -17.35 6.74 13.82
N SER A 208 -18.30 7.63 14.08
CA SER A 208 -18.66 8.16 15.40
C SER A 208 -20.00 7.64 15.92
N ALA A 209 -20.60 6.67 15.24
CA ALA A 209 -21.90 6.11 15.61
C ALA A 209 -21.82 5.12 16.77
N LEU A 210 -20.62 4.59 17.04
CA LEU A 210 -20.37 3.56 18.07
C LEU A 210 -19.27 4.04 19.04
N ASN A 211 -18.44 3.12 19.54
CA ASN A 211 -17.38 3.39 20.51
C ASN A 211 -16.02 3.74 19.87
N GLU A 212 -15.03 4.05 20.70
CA GLU A 212 -13.67 4.40 20.28
C GLU A 212 -13.00 3.27 19.50
N SER A 213 -13.27 2.01 19.87
CA SER A 213 -12.77 0.82 19.15
C SER A 213 -13.31 0.77 17.71
N TYR A 214 -14.56 1.16 17.50
CA TYR A 214 -15.13 1.31 16.17
C TYR A 214 -14.50 2.47 15.38
N SER A 215 -14.20 3.59 16.04
CA SER A 215 -13.45 4.70 15.42
C SER A 215 -12.06 4.24 14.95
N LEU A 216 -11.35 3.44 15.76
CA LEU A 216 -10.08 2.82 15.37
C LEU A 216 -10.24 1.86 14.18
N PHE A 217 -11.31 1.07 14.16
CA PHE A 217 -11.64 0.25 13.00
C PHE A 217 -11.86 1.11 11.75
N ALA A 218 -12.59 2.22 11.86
CA ALA A 218 -12.80 3.15 10.76
C ALA A 218 -11.49 3.79 10.26
N VAL A 219 -10.56 4.11 11.16
CA VAL A 219 -9.20 4.55 10.78
C VAL A 219 -8.51 3.53 9.89
N ASN A 220 -8.51 2.25 10.27
CA ASN A 220 -7.88 1.21 9.46
C ASN A 220 -8.60 1.01 8.11
N VAL A 221 -9.93 1.02 8.10
CA VAL A 221 -10.74 0.91 6.87
C VAL A 221 -10.51 2.08 5.91
N SER A 222 -10.19 3.27 6.42
CA SER A 222 -9.93 4.46 5.60
C SER A 222 -8.77 4.34 4.61
N TYR A 223 -7.87 3.37 4.83
CA TYR A 223 -6.73 3.09 3.95
C TYR A 223 -7.01 2.03 2.88
N LEU A 224 -8.09 1.25 3.01
CA LEU A 224 -8.50 0.24 2.03
C LEU A 224 -8.71 0.79 0.61
N PRO A 225 -9.20 2.04 0.39
CA PRO A 225 -9.31 2.60 -0.95
C PRO A 225 -8.01 2.54 -1.76
N ILE A 226 -6.83 2.64 -1.13
CA ILE A 226 -5.55 2.53 -1.84
C ILE A 226 -5.38 1.13 -2.44
N MET A 227 -5.73 0.08 -1.67
CA MET A 227 -5.69 -1.29 -2.17
C MET A 227 -6.74 -1.51 -3.26
N VAL A 228 -7.93 -0.92 -3.12
CA VAL A 228 -8.98 -0.97 -4.14
C VAL A 228 -8.54 -0.27 -5.44
N ILE A 229 -7.74 0.80 -5.38
CA ILE A 229 -7.10 1.41 -6.57
C ILE A 229 -6.19 0.37 -7.25
N GLY A 230 -5.32 -0.30 -6.49
CA GLY A 230 -4.44 -1.35 -7.03
C GLY A 230 -5.22 -2.50 -7.69
N GLN A 231 -6.29 -2.96 -7.04
CA GLN A 231 -7.21 -3.97 -7.55
C GLN A 231 -7.94 -3.51 -8.82
N THR A 232 -8.34 -2.23 -8.88
CA THR A 232 -8.98 -1.63 -10.06
C THR A 232 -8.00 -1.55 -11.23
N ILE A 233 -6.75 -1.13 -11.00
CA ILE A 233 -5.70 -1.13 -12.03
C ILE A 233 -5.47 -2.56 -12.57
N TRP A 234 -5.42 -3.56 -11.70
CA TRP A 234 -5.34 -4.96 -12.11
C TRP A 234 -6.55 -5.38 -12.96
N ALA A 235 -7.77 -5.04 -12.54
CA ALA A 235 -8.99 -5.40 -13.24
C ALA A 235 -9.07 -4.77 -14.64
N VAL A 236 -8.63 -3.51 -14.79
CA VAL A 236 -8.55 -2.83 -16.09
C VAL A 236 -7.47 -3.43 -16.98
N THR A 237 -6.26 -3.62 -16.47
CA THR A 237 -5.12 -4.13 -17.25
C THR A 237 -5.32 -5.56 -17.71
N THR A 238 -6.05 -6.37 -16.95
CA THR A 238 -6.45 -7.74 -17.31
C THR A 238 -7.77 -7.82 -18.08
N LYS A 239 -8.33 -6.67 -18.50
CA LYS A 239 -9.58 -6.56 -19.27
C LYS A 239 -10.80 -7.20 -18.60
N ARG A 240 -10.81 -7.29 -17.27
CA ARG A 240 -11.96 -7.77 -16.47
C ARG A 240 -13.05 -6.72 -16.34
N ILE A 241 -12.68 -5.44 -16.42
CA ILE A 241 -13.58 -4.30 -16.49
C ILE A 241 -13.06 -3.33 -17.57
N PRO A 242 -13.95 -2.59 -18.27
CA PRO A 242 -13.51 -1.59 -19.24
C PRO A 242 -12.87 -0.39 -18.53
N LEU A 243 -12.00 0.33 -19.23
CA LEU A 243 -11.23 1.46 -18.68
C LEU A 243 -12.12 2.51 -18.03
N TRP A 244 -13.26 2.87 -18.64
CA TRP A 244 -14.15 3.90 -18.08
C TRP A 244 -14.74 3.50 -16.73
N VAL A 245 -15.14 2.24 -16.54
CA VAL A 245 -15.61 1.72 -15.24
C VAL A 245 -14.47 1.75 -14.23
N GLY A 246 -13.27 1.33 -14.66
CA GLY A 246 -12.08 1.41 -13.83
C GLY A 246 -11.73 2.84 -13.41
N SER A 247 -11.86 3.82 -14.31
CA SER A 247 -11.65 5.23 -13.99
C SER A 247 -12.67 5.75 -12.98
N VAL A 248 -13.95 5.36 -13.11
CA VAL A 248 -14.99 5.73 -12.15
C VAL A 248 -14.69 5.14 -10.77
N PHE A 249 -14.37 3.85 -10.67
CA PHE A 249 -14.03 3.24 -9.38
C PHE A 249 -12.72 3.77 -8.79
N GLY A 250 -11.71 4.02 -9.63
CA GLY A 250 -10.46 4.64 -9.20
C GLY A 250 -10.70 6.05 -8.63
N ALA A 251 -11.54 6.85 -9.29
CA ALA A 251 -11.92 8.17 -8.80
C ALA A 251 -12.74 8.10 -7.51
N LEU A 252 -13.66 7.15 -7.39
CA LEU A 252 -14.45 6.94 -6.17
C LEU A 252 -13.57 6.51 -4.99
N ALA A 253 -12.65 5.56 -5.21
CA ALA A 253 -11.67 5.14 -4.21
C ALA A 253 -10.79 6.32 -3.76
N TRP A 254 -10.30 7.11 -4.71
CA TRP A 254 -9.55 8.32 -4.43
C TRP A 254 -10.37 9.33 -3.60
N MET A 255 -11.62 9.57 -3.99
CA MET A 255 -12.51 10.48 -3.29
C MET A 255 -12.77 10.01 -1.85
N LEU A 256 -12.95 8.71 -1.62
CA LEU A 256 -13.11 8.15 -0.27
C LEU A 256 -11.84 8.30 0.58
N TYR A 257 -10.66 8.16 -0.02
CA TYR A 257 -9.39 8.38 0.67
C TYR A 257 -9.19 9.84 1.09
N VAL A 258 -9.54 10.78 0.21
CA VAL A 258 -9.53 12.23 0.50
C VAL A 258 -10.62 12.59 1.50
N LEU A 259 -11.80 11.97 1.39
CA LEU A 259 -12.89 12.18 2.32
C LEU A 259 -12.46 11.84 3.75
N ALA A 260 -11.77 10.72 3.95
CA ALA A 260 -11.24 10.33 5.25
C ALA A 260 -10.31 11.39 5.87
N ASP A 261 -9.52 12.08 5.05
CA ASP A 261 -8.69 13.22 5.49
C ASP A 261 -9.56 14.42 5.89
N ILE A 262 -10.56 14.78 5.07
CA ILE A 262 -11.49 15.89 5.32
C ILE A 262 -12.28 15.68 6.63
N ILE A 263 -12.70 14.44 6.92
CA ILE A 263 -13.46 14.11 8.14
C ILE A 263 -12.58 13.72 9.34
N ASP A 264 -11.27 13.96 9.23
CA ASP A 264 -10.24 13.77 10.26
C ASP A 264 -10.14 12.34 10.79
N VAL A 265 -10.00 11.37 9.88
CA VAL A 265 -9.89 9.94 10.19
C VAL A 265 -8.45 9.47 10.02
N GLY A 266 -7.69 9.52 11.12
CA GLY A 266 -6.39 8.88 11.24
C GLY A 266 -5.30 9.47 10.33
N ARG A 267 -5.38 10.78 10.05
CA ARG A 267 -4.37 11.57 9.33
C ARG A 267 -3.76 12.60 10.27
N ILE A 268 -2.46 12.82 10.13
CA ILE A 268 -1.68 13.70 11.02
C ILE A 268 -1.32 15.03 10.32
N ASP A 269 -1.41 15.05 8.99
CA ASP A 269 -1.16 16.19 8.13
C ASP A 269 -1.75 15.96 6.73
N ASN A 270 -1.71 17.01 5.90
CA ASN A 270 -2.26 16.99 4.53
C ASN A 270 -1.36 16.25 3.53
N SER A 271 -0.18 15.77 3.93
CA SER A 271 0.79 15.17 3.00
C SER A 271 0.40 13.76 2.55
N TYR A 272 -0.55 13.12 3.23
CA TYR A 272 -1.08 11.80 2.88
C TYR A 272 -1.70 11.75 1.49
N ASN A 273 -2.48 12.76 1.09
CA ASN A 273 -3.06 12.83 -0.25
C ASN A 273 -1.99 13.01 -1.31
N LEU A 274 -0.96 13.82 -1.01
CA LEU A 274 0.19 13.99 -1.88
C LEU A 274 0.98 12.68 -2.00
N ALA A 275 1.16 11.94 -0.90
CA ALA A 275 1.84 10.66 -0.90
C ALA A 275 1.11 9.62 -1.74
N LEU A 276 -0.23 9.57 -1.67
CA LEU A 276 -1.03 8.72 -2.55
C LEU A 276 -0.83 9.11 -4.01
N ALA A 277 -0.83 10.40 -4.34
CA ALA A 277 -0.62 10.86 -5.70
C ALA A 277 0.72 10.47 -6.29
N PHE A 278 1.80 10.67 -5.53
CA PHE A 278 3.13 10.24 -5.93
C PHE A 278 3.21 8.71 -6.06
N ALA A 279 2.65 7.96 -5.12
CA ALA A 279 2.65 6.50 -5.18
C ALA A 279 1.89 5.96 -6.40
N VAL A 280 0.72 6.50 -6.72
CA VAL A 280 -0.04 6.13 -7.92
C VAL A 280 0.73 6.50 -9.19
N ALA A 281 1.34 7.70 -9.24
CA ALA A 281 2.15 8.13 -10.37
C ALA A 281 3.37 7.21 -10.58
N CYS A 282 4.13 6.91 -9.52
CA CYS A 282 5.26 5.99 -9.56
C CYS A 282 4.84 4.56 -9.95
N PHE A 283 3.70 4.09 -9.43
CA PHE A 283 3.17 2.77 -9.75
C PHE A 283 2.78 2.66 -11.23
N LEU A 284 2.05 3.64 -11.77
CA LEU A 284 1.69 3.71 -13.18
C LEU A 284 2.91 3.87 -14.07
N LEU A 285 3.86 4.72 -13.69
CA LEU A 285 5.13 4.90 -14.41
C LEU A 285 5.90 3.57 -14.49
N GLY A 286 6.05 2.87 -13.37
CA GLY A 286 6.69 1.56 -13.31
C GLY A 286 5.97 0.54 -14.20
N MET A 287 4.64 0.50 -14.14
CA MET A 287 3.83 -0.38 -14.95
C MET A 287 3.97 -0.12 -16.46
N PHE A 288 3.95 1.14 -16.90
CA PHE A 288 4.15 1.49 -18.30
C PHE A 288 5.61 1.30 -18.75
N ALA A 289 6.56 1.42 -17.83
CA ALA A 289 7.97 1.17 -18.08
C ALA A 289 8.32 -0.34 -18.08
N GLU A 290 7.46 -1.23 -17.57
CA GLU A 290 7.71 -2.67 -17.42
C GLU A 290 8.34 -3.33 -18.66
N PRO A 291 7.89 -3.08 -19.91
CA PRO A 291 8.52 -3.69 -21.09
C PRO A 291 9.98 -3.27 -21.33
N LYS A 292 10.41 -2.14 -20.75
CA LYS A 292 11.76 -1.58 -20.84
C LYS A 292 12.61 -1.92 -19.62
N LEU A 293 11.99 -2.36 -18.52
CA LEU A 293 12.70 -2.71 -17.29
C LEU A 293 13.32 -4.10 -17.43
N LYS A 294 14.53 -4.23 -16.90
CA LYS A 294 15.25 -5.50 -16.85
C LYS A 294 15.27 -5.99 -15.42
N GLN A 295 14.87 -7.24 -15.22
CA GLN A 295 15.02 -7.88 -13.94
C GLN A 295 16.51 -8.05 -13.63
N ARG A 296 16.95 -7.45 -12.52
CA ARG A 296 18.33 -7.57 -12.02
C ARG A 296 18.32 -8.27 -10.68
N ARG A 297 19.34 -9.08 -10.43
CA ARG A 297 19.51 -9.84 -9.20
C ARG A 297 19.42 -8.98 -7.94
N ILE A 298 20.00 -7.78 -7.94
CA ILE A 298 19.96 -6.86 -6.80
C ILE A 298 18.52 -6.48 -6.41
N TRP A 299 17.65 -6.18 -7.38
CA TRP A 299 16.25 -5.84 -7.13
C TRP A 299 15.44 -7.04 -6.66
N THR A 300 15.73 -8.21 -7.22
CA THR A 300 15.12 -9.48 -6.78
C THR A 300 15.48 -9.81 -5.34
N GLU A 301 16.76 -9.70 -4.99
CA GLU A 301 17.25 -10.04 -3.65
C GLU A 301 16.73 -9.04 -2.60
N LEU A 302 16.70 -7.75 -2.92
CA LEU A 302 16.20 -6.73 -2.02
C LEU A 302 14.67 -6.78 -1.87
N SER A 303 13.93 -7.06 -2.95
CA SER A 303 12.47 -7.19 -2.89
C SER A 303 12.01 -8.40 -2.07
N GLU A 304 12.78 -9.49 -2.11
CA GLU A 304 12.54 -10.68 -1.28
C GLU A 304 12.77 -10.43 0.20
N ARG A 305 13.68 -9.53 0.56
CA ARG A 305 13.99 -9.15 1.96
C ARG A 305 13.12 -8.00 2.45
N SER A 306 12.33 -7.39 1.57
CA SER A 306 11.60 -6.16 1.86
C SER A 306 10.66 -6.32 3.05
N TYR A 307 10.09 -7.52 3.23
CA TYR A 307 9.18 -7.81 4.33
C TYR A 307 9.90 -7.99 5.67
N SER A 308 10.99 -8.78 5.71
CA SER A 308 11.87 -8.83 6.89
C SER A 308 12.42 -7.45 7.27
N LEU A 309 12.87 -6.66 6.29
CA LEU A 309 13.31 -5.27 6.54
C LEU A 309 12.19 -4.43 7.14
N TYR A 310 10.99 -4.49 6.57
CA TYR A 310 9.84 -3.78 7.07
C TYR A 310 9.50 -4.12 8.54
N LEU A 311 9.56 -5.38 8.93
CA LEU A 311 9.23 -5.77 10.30
C LEU A 311 10.32 -5.39 11.32
N LEU A 312 11.59 -5.59 10.96
CA LEU A 312 12.68 -5.56 11.93
C LEU A 312 13.37 -4.22 12.04
N HIS A 313 13.28 -3.36 11.01
CA HIS A 313 14.12 -2.17 10.94
C HIS A 313 13.95 -1.26 12.16
N ALA A 314 12.73 -0.94 12.55
CA ALA A 314 12.48 -0.05 13.68
C ALA A 314 12.96 -0.65 15.00
N LEU A 315 12.66 -1.93 15.26
CA LEU A 315 13.10 -2.62 16.46
C LEU A 315 14.62 -2.61 16.59
N VAL A 316 15.33 -3.07 15.56
CA VAL A 316 16.80 -3.20 15.61
C VAL A 316 17.47 -1.84 15.64
N LEU A 317 17.00 -0.88 14.82
CA LEU A 317 17.54 0.47 14.79
C LEU A 317 17.45 1.14 16.16
N PHE A 318 16.28 1.14 16.79
CA PHE A 318 16.06 1.80 18.09
C PHE A 318 16.82 1.11 19.22
N VAL A 319 16.79 -0.22 19.28
CA VAL A 319 17.50 -0.96 20.32
C VAL A 319 19.02 -0.74 20.21
N VAL A 320 19.58 -0.85 19.00
CA VAL A 320 21.03 -0.67 18.81
C VAL A 320 21.45 0.77 19.08
N LEU A 321 20.70 1.76 18.61
CA LEU A 321 21.00 3.16 18.88
C LEU A 321 20.83 3.49 20.37
N GLY A 322 19.79 3.00 21.04
CA GLY A 322 19.57 3.20 22.48
C GLY A 322 20.71 2.63 23.33
N VAL A 323 21.27 1.49 22.95
CA VAL A 323 22.42 0.88 23.63
C VAL A 323 23.73 1.63 23.33
N LEU A 324 23.96 2.03 22.08
CA LEU A 324 25.24 2.62 21.68
C LEU A 324 25.35 4.11 22.02
N ARG A 325 24.27 4.89 21.88
CA ARG A 325 24.30 6.35 21.98
C ARG A 325 24.80 6.91 23.31
N PRO A 326 24.58 6.27 24.48
CA PRO A 326 25.19 6.72 25.73
C PRO A 326 26.73 6.68 25.73
N ALA A 327 27.35 5.82 24.91
CA ALA A 327 28.80 5.61 24.90
C ALA A 327 29.48 6.05 23.58
N VAL A 328 28.73 6.19 22.49
CA VAL A 328 29.26 6.37 21.14
C VAL A 328 28.59 7.56 20.44
N PRO A 329 29.37 8.43 19.74
CA PRO A 329 28.82 9.53 18.94
C PRO A 329 27.84 9.04 17.87
N PHE A 330 26.79 9.80 17.60
CA PHE A 330 25.73 9.45 16.63
C PHE A 330 26.28 9.10 15.25
N ALA A 331 27.28 9.84 14.77
CA ALA A 331 27.94 9.61 13.48
C ALA A 331 28.57 8.22 13.34
N VAL A 332 28.95 7.57 14.45
CA VAL A 332 29.50 6.19 14.47
C VAL A 332 28.42 5.18 14.82
N ALA A 333 27.52 5.50 15.75
CA ALA A 333 26.43 4.62 16.16
C ALA A 333 25.46 4.32 15.00
N LEU A 334 25.16 5.31 14.15
CA LEU A 334 24.22 5.15 13.04
C LEU A 334 24.69 4.13 11.98
N PRO A 335 25.92 4.21 11.42
CA PRO A 335 26.43 3.17 10.53
C PRO A 335 26.41 1.77 11.14
N ILE A 336 26.75 1.63 12.42
CA ILE A 336 26.69 0.35 13.13
C ILE A 336 25.24 -0.15 13.20
N ALA A 337 24.29 0.70 13.57
CA ALA A 337 22.88 0.34 13.64
C ALA A 337 22.31 -0.05 12.27
N ILE A 338 22.71 0.61 11.19
CA ILE A 338 22.37 0.23 9.82
C ILE A 338 22.90 -1.17 9.51
N VAL A 339 24.19 -1.43 9.75
CA VAL A 339 24.81 -2.74 9.49
C VAL A 339 24.13 -3.84 10.30
N CYS A 340 23.89 -3.62 11.60
CA CYS A 340 23.17 -4.54 12.47
C CYS A 340 21.75 -4.81 11.96
N THR A 341 21.04 -3.77 11.49
CA THR A 341 19.69 -3.91 10.93
C THR A 341 19.69 -4.85 9.72
N PHE A 342 20.55 -4.63 8.74
CA PHE A 342 20.64 -5.49 7.56
C PHE A 342 21.11 -6.91 7.89
N ALA A 343 22.01 -7.07 8.88
CA ALA A 343 22.44 -8.38 9.35
C ALA A 343 21.27 -9.18 9.97
N VAL A 344 20.51 -8.57 10.89
CA VAL A 344 19.35 -9.22 11.53
C VAL A 344 18.25 -9.52 10.50
N VAL A 345 18.04 -8.63 9.55
CA VAL A 345 17.11 -8.84 8.42
C VAL A 345 17.52 -10.06 7.59
N GLU A 346 18.81 -10.21 7.27
CA GLU A 346 19.29 -11.37 6.50
C GLU A 346 19.08 -12.68 7.27
N VAL A 347 19.35 -12.68 8.58
CA VAL A 347 19.13 -13.84 9.45
C VAL A 347 17.64 -14.19 9.49
N SER A 348 16.77 -13.23 9.81
CA SER A 348 15.33 -13.45 9.85
C SER A 348 14.76 -13.93 8.51
N TYR A 349 15.22 -13.34 7.41
CA TYR A 349 14.80 -13.74 6.07
C TYR A 349 15.11 -15.22 5.79
N ARG A 350 16.33 -15.67 6.13
CA ARG A 350 16.76 -17.06 5.88
C ARG A 350 16.11 -18.07 6.80
N PHE A 351 15.94 -17.73 8.09
CA PHE A 351 15.54 -18.70 9.12
C PHE A 351 14.07 -18.61 9.54
N VAL A 352 13.38 -17.50 9.25
CA VAL A 352 11.99 -17.28 9.65
C VAL A 352 11.11 -17.09 8.42
N GLU A 353 11.39 -16.08 7.59
CA GLU A 353 10.54 -15.75 6.44
C GLU A 353 10.52 -16.86 5.38
N ARG A 354 11.69 -17.28 4.87
CA ARG A 354 11.79 -18.35 3.86
C ARG A 354 11.15 -19.66 4.32
N PRO A 355 11.42 -20.17 5.55
CA PRO A 355 10.77 -21.37 6.05
C PRO A 355 9.25 -21.22 6.21
N SER A 356 8.76 -20.04 6.64
CA SER A 356 7.32 -19.77 6.74
C SER A 356 6.60 -19.99 5.40
N HIS A 357 7.21 -19.53 4.31
CA HIS A 357 6.64 -19.69 2.97
C HIS A 357 6.63 -21.15 2.51
N SER A 358 7.68 -21.90 2.86
CA SER A 358 7.73 -23.34 2.59
C SER A 358 6.63 -24.09 3.35
N LEU A 359 6.43 -23.75 4.62
CA LEU A 359 5.39 -24.32 5.46
C LEU A 359 3.99 -24.01 4.92
N ALA A 360 3.71 -22.75 4.55
CA ALA A 360 2.44 -22.32 3.97
C ALA A 360 2.03 -23.16 2.75
N ARG A 361 3.00 -23.45 1.86
CA ARG A 361 2.76 -24.31 0.69
C ARG A 361 2.46 -25.76 1.07
N LYS A 362 3.20 -26.34 2.02
CA LYS A 362 2.96 -27.71 2.48
C LYS A 362 1.57 -27.84 3.07
N LEU A 363 1.19 -26.93 3.97
CA LEU A 363 -0.12 -26.91 4.62
C LEU A 363 -1.28 -26.71 3.65
N SER A 364 -1.10 -25.86 2.63
CA SER A 364 -2.16 -25.63 1.65
C SER A 364 -2.36 -26.78 0.66
N ARG A 365 -1.38 -27.67 0.48
CA ARG A 365 -1.49 -28.88 -0.37
C ARG A 365 -2.16 -30.06 0.35
N ILE A 366 -2.00 -30.15 1.68
CA ILE A 366 -2.43 -31.32 2.46
C ILE A 366 -3.92 -31.66 2.29
N GLY A 367 -4.81 -30.67 2.17
CA GLY A 367 -6.21 -30.99 1.89
C GLY A 367 -6.73 -30.68 0.50
N ALA A 368 -5.83 -30.45 -0.47
CA ALA A 368 -6.15 -30.73 -1.87
C ALA A 368 -6.04 -32.25 -2.13
N ARG A 369 -5.07 -32.93 -1.50
CA ARG A 369 -4.84 -34.38 -1.63
C ARG A 369 -5.96 -35.24 -1.01
N SER A 370 -6.58 -34.76 0.07
CA SER A 370 -7.72 -35.47 0.70
C SER A 370 -8.97 -35.50 -0.20
N LYS A 371 -9.17 -34.51 -1.09
CA LYS A 371 -10.28 -34.52 -2.07
C LYS A 371 -9.99 -35.38 -3.31
N SER A 372 -8.71 -35.58 -3.67
CA SER A 372 -8.34 -36.47 -4.77
C SER A 372 -8.37 -37.94 -4.34
N HIS A 373 -7.99 -38.25 -3.08
CA HIS A 373 -8.05 -39.62 -2.57
C HIS A 373 -9.49 -40.12 -2.42
N SER A 374 -10.43 -39.29 -1.95
CA SER A 374 -11.85 -39.68 -1.88
C SER A 374 -12.54 -39.85 -3.25
N ALA A 375 -11.92 -39.37 -4.33
CA ALA A 375 -12.39 -39.55 -5.70
C ALA A 375 -11.62 -40.63 -6.47
N GLN A 376 -10.42 -41.02 -6.01
CA GLN A 376 -9.58 -42.07 -6.60
C GLN A 376 -9.73 -43.43 -5.92
N GLU A 377 -10.41 -43.53 -4.79
CA GLU A 377 -10.69 -44.81 -4.12
C GLU A 377 -11.79 -45.65 -4.81
N GLN A 378 -12.24 -45.23 -6.00
CA GLN A 378 -13.11 -46.03 -6.88
C GLN A 378 -12.41 -46.63 -8.10
N ASP A 379 -11.11 -46.37 -8.34
CA ASP A 379 -10.36 -47.01 -9.44
C ASP A 379 -8.92 -47.32 -9.03
N ALA A 380 -8.63 -48.61 -8.82
CA ALA A 380 -7.35 -49.10 -8.34
C ALA A 380 -6.32 -49.39 -9.46
N LYS A 381 -5.07 -48.91 -9.30
CA LYS A 381 -3.80 -49.69 -9.35
C LYS A 381 -2.57 -48.79 -9.05
N PRO A 382 -1.47 -49.32 -8.48
CA PRO A 382 -0.38 -48.50 -7.94
C PRO A 382 0.67 -48.18 -9.02
N PRO A 383 1.30 -46.98 -9.02
CA PRO A 383 2.52 -46.74 -9.76
C PRO A 383 3.77 -46.79 -8.88
N SER A 384 4.79 -47.39 -9.47
CA SER A 384 6.19 -47.53 -9.06
C SER A 384 6.85 -46.22 -8.59
N GLU A 385 7.68 -46.36 -7.55
CA GLU A 385 8.55 -45.31 -7.02
C GLU A 385 9.63 -44.90 -8.03
N THR A 386 9.67 -43.60 -8.33
CA THR A 386 10.90 -42.90 -8.73
C THR A 386 10.98 -41.60 -7.93
N VAL A 387 11.92 -41.55 -7.00
CA VAL A 387 12.21 -40.39 -6.16
C VAL A 387 13.03 -39.39 -7.00
N ASP A 388 12.40 -38.29 -7.41
CA ASP A 388 13.06 -37.24 -8.18
C ASP A 388 13.65 -36.16 -7.24
N VAL A 389 14.99 -36.13 -7.21
CA VAL A 389 15.84 -35.28 -6.35
C VAL A 389 15.89 -33.82 -6.84
N GLY A 390 15.23 -33.48 -7.95
CA GLY A 390 15.13 -32.09 -8.47
C GLY A 390 14.16 -31.17 -7.73
N SER A 391 13.38 -31.69 -6.77
CA SER A 391 12.29 -30.96 -6.12
C SER A 391 12.72 -29.85 -5.16
N ALA A 392 13.94 -29.88 -4.61
CA ALA A 392 14.41 -28.91 -3.61
C ALA A 392 14.71 -27.52 -4.21
N GLN A 393 15.23 -27.45 -5.44
CA GLN A 393 15.52 -26.20 -6.14
C GLN A 393 14.25 -25.60 -6.78
N ALA A 394 13.31 -26.46 -7.19
CA ALA A 394 11.96 -26.06 -7.62
C ALA A 394 11.11 -25.49 -6.47
N LEU A 395 11.45 -25.82 -5.21
CA LEU A 395 10.73 -25.45 -4.01
C LEU A 395 10.93 -23.97 -3.59
N ALA A 396 12.00 -23.30 -4.01
CA ALA A 396 12.28 -21.92 -3.58
C ALA A 396 11.59 -20.84 -4.45
N ASN A 397 11.22 -21.17 -5.69
CA ASN A 397 10.92 -20.17 -6.73
C ASN A 397 9.43 -19.93 -7.02
N GLU A 398 8.51 -20.51 -6.25
CA GLU A 398 7.05 -20.30 -6.38
C GLU A 398 6.56 -18.97 -5.75
N ILE A 399 7.46 -18.05 -5.39
CA ILE A 399 7.20 -16.97 -4.40
C ILE A 399 7.06 -15.56 -4.98
N THR A 400 7.37 -15.29 -6.25
CA THR A 400 7.35 -13.90 -6.74
C THR A 400 6.57 -13.75 -8.03
N LEU A 401 5.46 -13.02 -7.91
CA LEU A 401 4.75 -12.31 -8.99
C LEU A 401 4.49 -13.13 -10.25
N GLU A 402 3.34 -13.82 -10.30
CA GLU A 402 2.87 -14.50 -11.52
C GLU A 402 1.63 -13.81 -12.09
N LEU A 403 1.83 -12.79 -12.93
CA LEU A 403 0.83 -12.34 -13.90
C LEU A 403 1.38 -12.62 -15.31
N PRO A 404 0.62 -13.29 -16.20
CA PRO A 404 1.03 -13.43 -17.59
C PRO A 404 1.25 -12.05 -18.19
N ARG A 405 2.36 -11.87 -18.91
CA ARG A 405 2.62 -10.68 -19.71
C ARG A 405 1.47 -10.47 -20.69
N ILE A 406 1.09 -9.21 -20.91
CA ILE A 406 0.29 -8.83 -22.08
C ILE A 406 1.12 -9.19 -23.31
N GLU A 407 0.75 -10.25 -24.03
CA GLU A 407 1.37 -10.57 -25.30
C GLU A 407 1.24 -9.35 -26.23
N PRO A 408 2.34 -8.86 -26.84
CA PRO A 408 2.22 -7.90 -27.91
C PRO A 408 1.40 -8.55 -29.02
N ALA A 409 0.39 -7.83 -29.53
CA ALA A 409 -0.44 -8.30 -30.63
C ALA A 409 0.45 -8.91 -31.73
N PRO A 410 0.11 -10.10 -32.27
CA PRO A 410 0.95 -10.74 -33.27
C PRO A 410 1.17 -9.74 -34.41
N ARG A 411 2.45 -9.44 -34.67
CA ARG A 411 2.84 -8.61 -35.80
C ARG A 411 2.27 -9.30 -37.04
N ARG A 412 1.28 -8.68 -37.68
CA ARG A 412 0.83 -9.11 -39.00
C ARG A 412 2.07 -9.18 -39.90
N PRO A 413 2.30 -10.29 -40.62
CA PRO A 413 3.42 -10.36 -41.54
C PRO A 413 3.29 -9.19 -42.54
N PRO A 414 4.41 -8.62 -43.01
CA PRO A 414 4.36 -7.57 -44.01
C PRO A 414 3.57 -8.07 -45.21
N ARG A 415 2.56 -7.30 -45.65
CA ARG A 415 1.95 -7.52 -46.97
C ARG A 415 3.09 -7.52 -47.97
N GLN A 416 3.35 -8.66 -48.60
CA GLN A 416 4.22 -8.73 -49.76
C GLN A 416 3.67 -7.77 -50.81
N GLN A 417 4.29 -6.60 -50.93
CA GLN A 417 4.11 -5.76 -52.11
C GLN A 417 4.65 -6.58 -53.29
N GLY A 418 3.74 -6.96 -54.17
CA GLY A 418 4.08 -7.69 -55.39
C GLY A 418 5.17 -6.95 -56.14
N ARG A 419 6.26 -7.68 -56.44
CA ARG A 419 7.33 -7.23 -57.34
C ARG A 419 6.71 -6.78 -58.66
N GLN A 420 6.78 -5.49 -58.94
CA GLN A 420 6.71 -5.00 -60.32
C GLN A 420 8.03 -5.38 -61.00
N GLN A 421 7.98 -6.39 -61.88
CA GLN A 421 8.94 -6.55 -62.97
C GLN A 421 8.19 -6.22 -64.27
N GLY A 422 8.76 -5.31 -65.04
CA GLY A 422 8.14 -4.75 -66.23
C GLY A 422 8.48 -5.50 -67.53
N ARG A 423 7.74 -5.06 -68.58
CA ARG A 423 7.98 -5.20 -70.04
C ARG A 423 7.66 -6.59 -70.62
N GLN A 424 6.97 -6.77 -71.75
CA GLN A 424 6.70 -5.95 -72.95
C GLN A 424 5.44 -6.49 -73.72
N PRO A 425 4.99 -5.86 -74.83
CA PRO A 425 3.61 -5.92 -75.34
C PRO A 425 3.37 -7.01 -76.40
N GLY A 426 2.16 -7.55 -76.45
CA GLY A 426 1.75 -8.44 -77.54
C GLY A 426 0.29 -8.89 -77.46
N GLN A 427 -0.48 -8.46 -78.46
CA GLN A 427 -1.64 -9.14 -79.04
C GLN A 427 -2.93 -9.30 -78.21
N ARG A 428 -4.00 -8.63 -78.67
CA ARG A 428 -5.41 -8.92 -78.32
C ARG A 428 -5.81 -10.30 -78.88
N PRO A 429 -6.77 -11.02 -78.25
CA PRO A 429 -8.13 -10.96 -78.82
C PRO A 429 -9.30 -11.05 -77.82
N ARG A 430 -10.36 -10.29 -78.17
CA ARG A 430 -11.83 -10.59 -78.13
C ARG A 430 -12.48 -11.11 -76.84
N ARG A 431 -13.34 -10.26 -76.24
CA ARG A 431 -14.47 -10.66 -75.38
C ARG A 431 -15.73 -10.89 -76.23
N PRO A 432 -16.58 -11.90 -75.93
CA PRO A 432 -17.87 -12.09 -76.59
C PRO A 432 -18.97 -11.21 -75.96
N VAL A 433 -19.91 -10.82 -76.82
CA VAL A 433 -21.18 -10.12 -76.54
C VAL A 433 -22.25 -11.11 -76.09
N ARG A 434 -23.08 -10.77 -75.09
CA ARG A 434 -24.51 -11.18 -75.00
C ARG A 434 -25.25 -10.32 -73.97
N ARG A 435 -26.01 -9.31 -74.42
CA ARG A 435 -27.48 -9.21 -74.65
C ARG A 435 -28.31 -8.84 -73.40
N GLN A 436 -28.96 -7.68 -73.51
CA GLN A 436 -30.20 -7.29 -72.80
C GLN A 436 -31.39 -8.11 -73.32
N PRO A 437 -32.47 -8.17 -72.52
CA PRO A 437 -33.74 -7.54 -72.89
C PRO A 437 -34.34 -6.78 -71.69
N GLY A 438 -35.24 -5.82 -71.76
CA GLY A 438 -36.10 -5.25 -72.80
C GLY A 438 -37.07 -4.30 -72.07
N GLN A 439 -37.48 -3.23 -72.75
CA GLN A 439 -38.33 -2.15 -72.24
C GLN A 439 -39.79 -2.61 -72.02
N GLN A 440 -40.47 -2.01 -71.04
CA GLN A 440 -41.92 -1.73 -71.09
C GLN A 440 -42.19 -0.33 -70.53
N GLN A 441 -42.91 0.46 -71.32
CA GLN A 441 -43.44 1.81 -71.04
C GLN A 441 -44.90 1.72 -70.55
N GLY A 442 -45.34 2.75 -69.80
CA GLY A 442 -46.75 3.11 -69.54
C GLY A 442 -46.99 3.57 -68.10
N ASP A 443 -46.74 4.84 -67.72
CA ASP A 443 -47.63 6.05 -67.73
C ASP A 443 -48.19 6.37 -66.31
N PRO A 444 -48.72 7.57 -65.98
CA PRO A 444 -48.12 8.45 -64.97
C PRO A 444 -49.08 8.83 -63.81
N GLN A 445 -48.53 9.51 -62.78
CA GLN A 445 -49.15 10.44 -61.81
C GLN A 445 -48.78 10.14 -60.34
N ARG A 446 -47.87 10.94 -59.77
CA ARG A 446 -48.14 11.79 -58.59
C ARG A 446 -46.88 12.56 -58.20
N GLU A 447 -46.97 13.87 -58.33
CA GLU A 447 -46.09 14.84 -57.68
C GLU A 447 -46.12 14.66 -56.16
N GLN A 448 -44.97 14.77 -55.50
CA GLN A 448 -44.84 15.63 -54.30
C GLN A 448 -43.37 15.86 -53.93
N ARG A 449 -43.09 17.15 -53.69
CA ARG A 449 -41.79 17.80 -53.54
C ARG A 449 -41.11 17.47 -52.20
N ARG A 450 -39.79 17.33 -52.21
CA ARG A 450 -38.92 17.44 -51.01
C ARG A 450 -38.70 18.91 -50.64
N PRO A 451 -38.48 19.21 -49.35
CA PRO A 451 -37.50 20.24 -48.98
C PRO A 451 -36.40 19.77 -47.98
N PRO A 452 -35.32 20.56 -47.79
CA PRO A 452 -34.02 20.13 -47.28
C PRO A 452 -33.70 20.57 -45.82
N ALA A 453 -32.52 20.16 -45.34
CA ALA A 453 -32.00 20.27 -43.97
C ALA A 453 -31.76 21.71 -43.43
N PRO A 454 -31.79 21.93 -42.10
CA PRO A 454 -31.58 23.25 -41.49
C PRO A 454 -30.10 23.60 -41.14
N PRO A 455 -29.73 24.91 -41.13
CA PRO A 455 -28.40 25.43 -40.76
C PRO A 455 -28.29 25.90 -39.27
N PRO A 456 -27.09 26.25 -38.75
CA PRO A 456 -26.84 26.49 -37.32
C PRO A 456 -27.15 27.92 -36.85
N ARG A 457 -27.48 28.10 -35.56
CA ARG A 457 -27.77 29.41 -34.94
C ARG A 457 -26.69 29.89 -33.97
N SER A 458 -26.45 31.21 -34.05
CA SER A 458 -25.45 32.06 -33.40
C SER A 458 -25.90 32.68 -32.06
N LEU A 459 -24.92 33.06 -31.23
CA LEU A 459 -25.01 33.86 -30.00
C LEU A 459 -25.43 35.33 -30.24
N PRO A 460 -25.90 36.05 -29.19
CA PRO A 460 -25.69 37.50 -29.05
C PRO A 460 -25.01 37.93 -27.72
N LYS A 461 -24.29 39.07 -27.79
CA LYS A 461 -23.54 39.79 -26.74
C LYS A 461 -24.37 40.87 -26.00
N ALA A 462 -23.83 41.33 -24.87
CA ALA A 462 -24.34 42.21 -23.80
C ALA A 462 -24.43 43.74 -24.05
N GLN A 463 -25.14 44.50 -23.15
CA GLN A 463 -24.71 45.76 -22.47
C GLN A 463 -25.78 46.36 -21.47
N PRO A 464 -25.46 47.38 -20.58
CA PRO A 464 -25.79 47.44 -19.13
C PRO A 464 -26.55 48.73 -18.68
N PRO A 465 -26.31 49.39 -17.49
CA PRO A 465 -26.61 49.07 -16.08
C PRO A 465 -27.65 50.04 -15.43
N SER A 466 -28.18 49.74 -14.23
CA SER A 466 -28.96 50.71 -13.42
C SER A 466 -28.77 50.51 -11.91
N ALA A 467 -28.78 51.64 -11.19
CA ALA A 467 -28.19 51.90 -9.88
C ALA A 467 -29.03 51.52 -8.64
N GLN A 468 -28.36 51.46 -7.48
CA GLN A 468 -28.92 51.42 -6.12
C GLN A 468 -29.71 52.68 -5.76
N PRO A 469 -30.57 52.60 -4.73
CA PRO A 469 -30.32 53.43 -3.53
C PRO A 469 -30.64 52.76 -2.18
N GLY A 470 -29.80 53.06 -1.17
CA GLY A 470 -30.26 53.64 0.12
C GLY A 470 -30.68 52.73 1.29
N GLN A 471 -29.73 52.55 2.21
CA GLN A 471 -29.80 52.40 3.69
C GLN A 471 -31.16 52.51 4.44
N GLN A 472 -31.41 51.56 5.36
CA GLN A 472 -31.69 51.88 6.78
C GLN A 472 -31.43 50.66 7.69
N ALA A 473 -30.84 50.94 8.85
CA ALA A 473 -30.36 50.01 9.87
C ALA A 473 -31.42 49.71 10.94
N SER A 474 -31.36 48.52 11.57
CA SER A 474 -31.95 48.26 12.90
C SER A 474 -31.37 46.98 13.54
N ALA A 475 -30.51 47.20 14.53
CA ALA A 475 -30.31 46.54 15.83
C ALA A 475 -30.32 44.99 16.04
N GLN A 476 -29.30 44.57 16.80
CA GLN A 476 -29.06 43.26 17.44
C GLN A 476 -30.09 42.88 18.52
N PRO A 477 -30.02 41.63 19.05
CA PRO A 477 -29.40 41.49 20.38
C PRO A 477 -28.25 40.46 20.43
N ALA A 478 -27.23 40.83 21.21
CA ALA A 478 -26.01 40.07 21.45
C ALA A 478 -26.19 38.91 22.46
N ALA A 479 -25.58 37.75 22.17
CA ALA A 479 -25.43 36.65 23.11
C ALA A 479 -23.95 36.41 23.46
N ARG A 480 -23.62 36.84 24.69
CA ARG A 480 -22.54 36.50 25.64
C ARG A 480 -21.38 35.60 25.19
N ARG A 481 -20.17 36.18 25.24
CA ARG A 481 -18.87 35.50 25.42
C ARG A 481 -18.62 35.17 26.91
N PRO A 482 -17.91 34.07 27.25
CA PRO A 482 -17.41 33.83 28.61
C PRO A 482 -16.22 34.76 28.92
N ALA A 483 -16.20 35.32 30.12
CA ALA A 483 -15.17 36.26 30.60
C ALA A 483 -13.92 35.52 31.11
N GLN A 484 -12.74 36.03 30.72
CA GLN A 484 -11.44 35.73 31.34
C GLN A 484 -11.28 36.57 32.62
N PRO A 485 -10.62 36.04 33.68
CA PRO A 485 -10.30 36.83 34.87
C PRO A 485 -9.08 37.76 34.63
N PRO A 486 -9.05 38.96 35.25
CA PRO A 486 -8.00 39.96 35.03
C PRO A 486 -6.72 39.70 35.86
N PRO A 487 -5.58 40.32 35.48
CA PRO A 487 -4.28 40.13 36.13
C PRO A 487 -4.16 40.98 37.40
N ARG A 488 -3.42 40.48 38.40
CA ARG A 488 -3.03 41.25 39.60
C ARG A 488 -1.54 41.53 39.58
N SER A 489 -1.19 42.81 39.71
CA SER A 489 0.17 43.28 40.03
C SER A 489 0.11 44.27 41.21
N GLY A 490 0.96 44.07 42.22
CA GLY A 490 1.54 45.18 43.00
C GLY A 490 1.13 45.35 44.48
N THR A 491 2.01 44.88 45.38
CA THR A 491 2.44 45.46 46.68
C THR A 491 1.44 45.73 47.83
N ALA A 492 1.62 44.99 48.94
CA ALA A 492 1.94 45.54 50.29
C ALA A 492 2.02 44.40 51.34
N ALA A 493 3.13 44.33 52.08
CA ALA A 493 3.23 43.61 53.37
C ALA A 493 2.43 44.40 54.45
N PRO A 494 1.95 43.81 55.57
CA PRO A 494 2.86 43.41 56.66
C PRO A 494 2.38 42.24 57.56
N ARG A 495 3.26 41.92 58.52
CA ARG A 495 3.03 41.28 59.84
C ARG A 495 2.84 39.76 59.91
N ARG A 496 3.96 39.11 60.20
CA ARG A 496 4.07 37.91 61.05
C ARG A 496 3.39 38.15 62.40
N VAL A 497 2.53 37.21 62.81
CA VAL A 497 2.20 36.94 64.21
C VAL A 497 2.77 35.58 64.54
N ALA A 498 3.55 35.58 65.62
CA ALA A 498 4.27 34.44 66.17
C ALA A 498 3.31 33.40 66.76
N ARG A 499 3.71 32.13 66.68
CA ARG A 499 3.27 31.08 67.59
C ARG A 499 4.49 30.59 68.37
N GLU A 500 4.29 30.54 69.66
CA GLU A 500 5.23 30.22 70.73
C GLU A 500 5.70 28.76 70.70
N GLY A 501 6.80 28.50 71.40
CA GLY A 501 7.10 27.19 72.00
C GLY A 501 8.46 26.61 71.63
N GLU A 502 9.53 27.05 72.29
CA GLU A 502 10.26 26.26 73.31
C GLU A 502 11.65 26.86 73.60
N MET A 503 11.87 27.18 74.87
CA MET A 503 13.14 27.64 75.42
C MET A 503 14.07 26.46 75.69
N GLY A 504 15.34 26.62 75.32
CA GLY A 504 16.45 25.76 75.74
C GLY A 504 17.71 26.59 76.02
N ARG A 505 17.85 27.01 77.28
CA ARG A 505 19.08 27.22 78.08
C ARG A 505 20.26 28.10 77.59
N VAL A 506 20.52 29.12 78.43
CA VAL A 506 21.79 29.48 79.11
C VAL A 506 22.98 30.02 78.29
N GLY A 507 23.48 31.21 78.68
CA GLY A 507 24.92 31.49 78.69
C GLY A 507 25.38 32.89 78.23
N GLU A 508 25.55 33.80 79.19
CA GLU A 508 26.64 34.80 79.33
C GLU A 508 26.97 35.88 78.26
N SER A 509 26.75 37.14 78.69
CA SER A 509 27.67 38.31 78.73
C SER A 509 28.14 39.06 77.45
N PRO A 510 28.06 40.42 77.42
CA PRO A 510 28.52 41.31 76.33
C PRO A 510 29.83 42.09 76.71
N PRO A 511 30.18 43.23 76.06
CA PRO A 511 30.67 43.50 74.69
C PRO A 511 32.13 44.05 74.73
N PRO A 512 32.73 44.69 73.68
CA PRO A 512 32.52 46.13 73.47
C PRO A 512 32.57 46.62 71.99
N PRO A 513 32.20 47.89 71.72
CA PRO A 513 32.12 48.46 70.38
C PRO A 513 33.40 49.22 70.01
N ARG A 514 33.69 49.37 68.70
CA ARG A 514 34.39 50.57 68.16
C ARG A 514 34.33 50.65 66.62
N ARG A 515 33.59 51.67 66.18
CA ARG A 515 33.92 52.67 65.14
C ARG A 515 34.80 52.22 63.96
N ARG A 516 34.26 52.33 62.74
CA ARG A 516 34.36 53.54 61.91
C ARG A 516 33.22 53.60 60.91
#